data_AF-A0A2C9XNZ1-F1
#
_entry.id   AF-A0A2C9XNZ1-F1
#
_cell.length_a   1.000
_cell.length_b   1.000
_cell.length_c   1.000
_cell.angle_alpha   90.00
_cell.angle_beta   90.00
_cell.angle_gamma   90.00
#
_symmetry.space_group_name_H-M   'P 1'
#
loop_
_entity.id
_entity.type
_entity.pdbx_description
1 polymer ?
#
loop_
_entity_poly.entity_id
_entity_poly.type
_entity_poly.pdbx_seq_one_letter_code
_entity_poly.pdbx_strand_id
1 'polypeptide(L)'
;MNAIPKAVKVEMMATLLKITFDDGTVKYLKSHLNEEYAKAFSMKKGKKANFLLSPQATWLGTKIEIKTDGTVVVNEKDYYSPEECWNESTEHINIP
;
A
#
# COMPACT_ATOMS: atom_id res chain seq x y z
N MET A 1 11.18 16.66 18.99
CA MET A 1 11.01 15.63 17.95
C MET A 1 9.53 15.31 17.90
N ASN A 2 8.85 15.63 16.79
CA ASN A 2 7.44 15.26 16.66
C ASN A 2 7.38 13.75 16.45
N ALA A 3 6.75 13.03 17.38
CA ALA A 3 6.53 11.61 17.23
C ALA A 3 5.64 11.36 16.01
N ILE A 4 6.00 10.38 15.19
CA ILE A 4 5.16 9.93 14.08
C ILE A 4 3.92 9.24 14.68
N PRO A 5 2.70 9.64 14.30
CA PRO A 5 1.48 8.95 14.73
C PRO A 5 1.54 7.47 14.38
N LYS A 6 1.10 6.60 15.29
CA LYS A 6 1.15 5.15 15.08
C LYS A 6 -0.01 4.70 14.22
N ALA A 7 0.24 3.86 13.21
CA ALA A 7 -0.84 3.22 12.47
C ALA A 7 -1.63 2.28 13.40
N VAL A 8 -2.95 2.45 13.45
CA VAL A 8 -3.86 1.63 14.27
C VAL A 8 -4.81 0.78 13.42
N LYS A 9 -5.00 1.15 12.15
CA LYS A 9 -5.78 0.38 11.19
C LYS A 9 -5.26 0.62 9.79
N VAL A 10 -5.11 -0.46 9.01
CA VAL A 10 -4.79 -0.37 7.58
C VAL A 10 -5.77 -1.24 6.79
N GLU A 11 -6.23 -0.72 5.65
CA GLU A 11 -7.16 -1.39 4.74
C GLU A 11 -6.62 -1.30 3.31
N MET A 12 -6.59 -2.43 2.58
CA MET A 12 -6.22 -2.44 1.16
C MET A 12 -7.45 -2.08 0.31
N MET A 13 -7.30 -1.05 -0.51
CA MET A 13 -8.27 -0.56 -1.48
C MET A 13 -7.68 -0.71 -2.88
N ALA A 14 -7.80 -1.91 -3.46
CA ALA A 14 -7.19 -2.31 -4.72
C ALA A 14 -5.65 -2.20 -4.74
N THR A 15 -5.09 -1.03 -5.07
CA THR A 15 -3.63 -0.75 -5.11
C THR A 15 -3.23 0.38 -4.16
N LEU A 16 -4.11 0.74 -3.23
CA LEU A 16 -3.91 1.77 -2.23
C LEU A 16 -4.05 1.17 -0.83
N LEU A 17 -3.25 1.64 0.11
CA LEU A 17 -3.46 1.40 1.53
C LEU A 17 -4.12 2.64 2.14
N LYS A 18 -5.29 2.45 2.75
CA LYS A 18 -5.91 3.44 3.63
C LYS A 18 -5.41 3.19 5.04
N ILE A 19 -4.71 4.16 5.60
CA ILE A 19 -4.06 4.09 6.90
C ILE A 19 -4.76 5.04 7.86
N THR A 20 -5.24 4.52 8.98
CA THR A 20 -5.75 5.32 10.11
C THR A 20 -4.72 5.32 11.21
N PHE A 21 -4.38 6.50 11.70
CA PHE A 21 -3.41 6.74 12.76
C PHE A 21 -4.09 6.95 14.12
N ASP A 22 -3.32 6.82 15.21
CA ASP A 22 -3.79 6.97 16.59
C ASP A 22 -4.25 8.40 16.95
N ASP A 23 -3.76 9.41 16.23
CA ASP A 23 -4.23 10.79 16.29
C ASP A 23 -5.56 11.04 15.56
N GLY A 24 -6.11 10.01 14.90
CA GLY A 24 -7.33 10.07 14.10
C GLY A 24 -7.11 10.49 12.64
N THR A 25 -5.88 10.84 12.25
CA THR A 25 -5.54 11.18 10.86
C THR A 25 -5.75 9.95 9.97
N VAL A 26 -6.30 10.17 8.78
CA VAL A 26 -6.42 9.16 7.74
C VAL A 26 -5.60 9.59 6.54
N LYS A 27 -4.65 8.76 6.13
CA LYS A 27 -3.87 8.98 4.90
C LYS A 27 -3.95 7.77 3.99
N TYR A 28 -3.59 7.99 2.74
CA TYR A 28 -3.59 6.99 1.69
C TYR A 28 -2.21 6.87 1.07
N LEU A 29 -1.72 5.64 0.97
CA LEU A 29 -0.43 5.29 0.41
C LEU A 29 -0.63 4.42 -0.83
N LYS A 30 0.15 4.64 -1.89
CA LYS A 30 0.18 3.69 -3.02
C LYS A 30 0.92 2.45 -2.57
N SER A 31 0.31 1.27 -2.69
CA SER A 31 1.01 0.03 -2.33
C SER A 31 2.16 -0.25 -3.30
N HIS A 32 3.12 -1.08 -2.88
CA HIS A 32 4.21 -1.52 -3.74
C HIS A 32 3.73 -2.20 -5.03
N LEU A 33 2.50 -2.75 -5.05
CA LEU A 33 1.86 -3.27 -6.27
C LEU A 33 1.74 -2.20 -7.37
N ASN A 34 1.52 -0.93 -7.01
CA ASN A 34 1.40 0.16 -8.00
C ASN A 34 2.69 0.32 -8.82
N GLU A 35 3.85 0.20 -8.19
CA GLU A 35 5.13 0.22 -8.92
C GLU A 35 5.28 -0.99 -9.84
N GLU A 36 4.91 -2.19 -9.36
CA GLU A 36 4.98 -3.40 -10.16
C GLU A 36 4.09 -3.31 -11.40
N TYR A 37 2.88 -2.75 -11.26
CA TYR A 37 2.01 -2.45 -12.38
C TYR A 37 2.64 -1.43 -13.34
N ALA A 38 3.14 -0.30 -12.84
CA ALA A 38 3.77 0.72 -13.68
C ALA A 38 4.98 0.16 -14.47
N LYS A 39 5.82 -0.65 -13.82
CA LYS A 39 6.93 -1.37 -14.47
C LYS A 39 6.41 -2.37 -15.50
N ALA A 40 5.34 -3.12 -15.20
CA ALA A 40 4.75 -4.07 -16.14
C ALA A 40 4.19 -3.39 -17.41
N PHE A 41 3.50 -2.26 -17.25
CA PHE A 41 2.89 -1.52 -18.37
C PHE A 41 3.90 -0.71 -19.20
N SER A 42 5.07 -0.38 -18.66
CA SER A 42 6.14 0.32 -19.40
C SER A 42 7.01 -0.59 -20.28
N MET A 43 6.87 -1.91 -20.18
CA MET A 43 7.62 -2.85 -21.04
C MET A 43 7.12 -2.87 -22.49
N LYS A 44 8.05 -2.80 -23.47
CA LYS A 44 7.75 -2.82 -24.91
C LYS A 44 7.01 -4.10 -25.36
N LYS A 45 6.16 -3.93 -26.39
CA LYS A 45 5.29 -4.95 -27.00
C LYS A 45 6.00 -6.29 -27.25
N GLY A 46 5.50 -7.36 -26.62
CA GLY A 46 5.95 -8.75 -26.81
C GLY A 46 5.70 -9.65 -25.59
N LYS A 47 5.80 -9.10 -24.37
CA LYS A 47 5.52 -9.81 -23.10
C LYS A 47 4.05 -9.71 -22.66
N LYS A 48 3.10 -9.92 -23.59
CA LYS A 48 1.64 -9.87 -23.32
C LYS A 48 1.14 -10.84 -22.23
N ALA A 49 2.00 -11.75 -21.74
CA ALA A 49 1.71 -12.65 -20.62
C ALA A 49 1.41 -11.94 -19.29
N ASN A 50 1.79 -10.66 -19.12
CA ASN A 50 1.55 -9.91 -17.88
C ASN A 50 0.09 -9.48 -17.64
N PHE A 51 -0.83 -9.76 -18.57
CA PHE A 51 -2.26 -9.45 -18.39
C PHE A 51 -2.93 -10.29 -17.28
N LEU A 52 -2.32 -11.42 -16.88
CA LEU A 52 -2.84 -12.29 -15.82
C LEU A 52 -2.68 -11.71 -14.40
N LEU A 53 -1.79 -10.72 -14.20
CA LEU A 53 -1.55 -10.11 -12.88
C LEU A 53 -2.70 -9.18 -12.45
N SER A 54 -3.51 -8.68 -13.38
CA SER A 54 -4.36 -7.51 -13.18
C SER A 54 -5.64 -7.68 -12.31
N PRO A 55 -6.22 -8.88 -12.10
CA PRO A 55 -7.39 -9.00 -11.21
C PRO A 55 -7.23 -9.97 -10.02
N GLN A 56 -6.20 -10.81 -10.02
CA GLN A 56 -6.10 -11.93 -9.06
C GLN A 56 -5.66 -11.47 -7.65
N ALA A 57 -4.89 -10.39 -7.56
CA ALA A 57 -4.41 -9.83 -6.30
C ALA A 57 -5.53 -9.18 -5.45
N THR A 58 -6.62 -8.73 -6.08
CA THR A 58 -7.73 -8.05 -5.37
C THR A 58 -8.73 -9.04 -4.76
N TRP A 59 -8.75 -10.30 -5.19
CA TRP A 59 -9.80 -11.26 -4.82
C TRP A 59 -9.45 -12.21 -3.67
N LEU A 60 -8.16 -12.44 -3.37
CA LEU A 60 -7.76 -13.47 -2.40
C LEU A 60 -7.87 -13.04 -0.92
N GLY A 61 -8.38 -11.85 -0.64
CA GLY A 61 -8.32 -11.23 0.68
C GLY A 61 -6.91 -10.72 1.00
N THR A 62 -6.83 -9.59 1.70
CA THR A 62 -5.54 -9.02 2.14
C THR A 62 -5.38 -9.27 3.62
N LYS A 63 -4.31 -9.97 4.01
CA LYS A 63 -3.93 -10.09 5.42
C LYS A 63 -3.08 -8.89 5.78
N ILE A 64 -3.48 -8.16 6.82
CA ILE A 64 -2.79 -6.98 7.32
C ILE A 64 -2.44 -7.22 8.78
N GLU A 65 -1.17 -7.03 9.12
CA GLU A 65 -0.66 -7.07 10.48
C GLU A 65 0.05 -5.75 10.79
N ILE A 66 -0.19 -5.18 11.97
CA ILE A 66 0.57 -4.03 12.47
C ILE A 66 1.41 -4.53 13.64
N LYS A 67 2.72 -4.52 13.47
CA LYS A 67 3.67 -4.96 14.49
C LYS A 67 3.73 -3.97 15.65
N THR A 68 4.34 -4.41 16.75
CA THR A 68 4.51 -3.59 17.96
C THR A 68 5.30 -2.31 17.70
N ASP A 69 6.28 -2.38 16.80
CA ASP A 69 7.12 -1.27 16.34
C ASP A 69 6.43 -0.32 15.34
N GLY A 70 5.19 -0.62 14.95
CA GLY A 70 4.41 0.17 13.99
C GLY A 70 4.58 -0.25 12.53
N THR A 71 5.43 -1.24 12.23
CA THR A 71 5.58 -1.78 10.88
C THR A 71 4.27 -2.41 10.42
N VAL A 72 3.80 -2.04 9.23
CA VAL A 72 2.62 -2.65 8.60
C VAL A 72 3.10 -3.75 7.66
N VAL A 73 2.57 -4.96 7.84
CA VAL A 73 2.86 -6.12 6.98
C VAL A 73 1.61 -6.50 6.21
N VAL A 74 1.72 -6.48 4.89
CA VAL A 74 0.69 -6.89 3.95
C VAL A 74 1.05 -8.27 3.39
N ASN A 75 0.12 -9.22 3.48
CA ASN A 75 0.25 -10.58 2.97
C ASN A 75 1.55 -11.29 3.42
N GLU A 76 1.99 -11.03 4.65
CA GLU A 76 3.16 -11.66 5.33
C GLU A 76 4.53 -11.37 4.69
N LYS A 77 4.57 -10.67 3.55
CA LYS A 77 5.75 -10.52 2.71
C LYS A 77 6.06 -9.09 2.32
N ASP A 78 5.07 -8.21 2.34
CA ASP A 78 5.20 -6.82 1.94
C ASP A 78 5.20 -5.94 3.19
N TYR A 79 6.26 -5.15 3.38
CA TYR A 79 6.55 -4.44 4.63
C TYR A 79 6.58 -2.94 4.38
N TYR A 80 5.85 -2.20 5.20
CA TYR A 80 5.81 -0.75 5.19
C TYR A 80 6.30 -0.23 6.54
N SER A 81 7.30 0.63 6.52
CA SER A 81 7.82 1.25 7.75
C SER A 81 6.85 2.30 8.31
N PRO A 82 6.87 2.61 9.62
CA PRO A 82 6.09 3.73 10.18
C PRO A 82 6.37 5.05 9.47
N GLU A 83 7.64 5.31 9.12
CA GLU A 83 8.09 6.51 8.43
C GLU A 83 7.51 6.61 7.02
N GLU A 84 7.58 5.52 6.25
CA GLU A 84 6.99 5.42 4.92
C GLU A 84 5.47 5.63 4.98
N CYS A 85 4.80 4.93 5.91
CA CYS A 85 3.37 5.06 6.14
C CYS A 85 2.96 6.51 6.40
N TRP A 86 3.78 7.30 7.09
CA TRP A 86 3.46 8.67 7.45
C TRP A 86 3.88 9.73 6.42
N ASN A 87 5.11 9.60 5.89
CA ASN A 87 5.74 10.61 5.05
C ASN A 87 5.36 10.50 3.58
N GLU A 88 5.10 9.29 3.09
CA GLU A 88 4.80 9.04 1.67
C GLU A 88 3.30 8.94 1.39
N SER A 89 2.49 8.88 2.45
CA SER A 89 1.04 8.89 2.33
C SER A 89 0.48 10.32 2.30
N THR A 90 -0.71 10.45 1.72
CA THR A 90 -1.39 11.73 1.52
C THR A 90 -2.81 11.69 2.07
N GLU A 91 -3.32 12.82 2.58
CA GLU A 91 -4.71 12.90 3.06
C GLU A 91 -5.73 12.76 1.92
N HIS A 92 -5.30 13.08 0.70
CA HIS A 92 -6.12 13.00 -0.51
C HIS A 92 -5.30 12.40 -1.65
N ILE A 93 -5.87 11.40 -2.32
CA ILE A 93 -5.34 10.90 -3.59
C ILE A 93 -6.16 11.50 -4.73
N ASN A 94 -5.49 12.26 -5.59
CA ASN A 94 -6.00 12.56 -6.92
C ASN A 94 -5.71 11.37 -7.83
N ILE A 95 -6.77 10.65 -8.21
CA ILE A 95 -6.71 9.66 -9.29
C ILE A 95 -6.92 10.47 -10.59
N PRO A 96 -5.92 10.57 -11.48
CA PRO A 96 -6.06 11.23 -12.77
C PRO A 96 -7.01 10.50 -13.71
#